data_AF-C2JWK0-F1
#
_entry.id   AF-C2JWK0-F1
#
_cell.length_a   1.000
_cell.length_b   1.000
_cell.length_c   1.000
_cell.angle_alpha   90.00
_cell.angle_beta   90.00
_cell.angle_gamma   90.00
#
_symmetry.space_group_name_H-M   'P 1'
#
loop_
_entity.id
_entity.type
_entity.pdbx_description
1 polymer ?
#
loop_
_entity_poly.entity_id
_entity_poly.type
_entity_poly.pdbx_seq_one_letter_code
_entity_poly.pdbx_strand_id
1 'polypeptide(L)'
;MLGEPPETPTRTSGPTAKVNLGAITLTTPLAGSGFAFNAAARRFFAAYFKTSKFAFTKPMAVVKRQAESRPELGLTVADLVAVYQATQTPSARKQFLAHNVEEQTYEWNRFVRDFFADHATVVFSSRLKVAAILWKNVKRSMTPKRCTHQLLSRYREEIARYKL
;
A
#
# COMPACT_ATOMS: atom_id res chain seq x y z
N MET A 1 -12.06 -35.37 -9.22
CA MET A 1 -11.74 -34.68 -7.95
C MET A 1 -11.42 -33.22 -8.30
N LEU A 2 -12.45 -32.38 -8.39
CA LEU A 2 -12.32 -30.94 -8.68
C LEU A 2 -12.03 -30.24 -7.35
N GLY A 3 -10.82 -29.73 -7.18
CA GLY A 3 -10.44 -28.96 -5.98
C GLY A 3 -11.07 -27.57 -6.00
N GLU A 4 -11.67 -27.18 -4.88
CA GLU A 4 -12.25 -25.85 -4.69
C GLU A 4 -11.19 -24.73 -4.78
N PRO A 5 -11.56 -23.55 -5.29
CA PRO A 5 -10.67 -22.39 -5.33
C PRO A 5 -10.41 -21.84 -3.92
N PRO A 6 -9.23 -21.24 -3.67
CA PRO A 6 -8.85 -20.75 -2.35
C PRO A 6 -9.74 -19.56 -1.95
N GLU A 7 -10.33 -19.63 -0.76
CA GLU A 7 -11.10 -18.53 -0.18
C GLU A 7 -10.24 -17.28 -0.02
N THR A 8 -10.65 -16.21 -0.69
CA THR A 8 -10.17 -14.85 -0.44
C THR A 8 -10.53 -14.45 1.00
N PRO A 9 -9.63 -13.84 1.80
CA PRO A 9 -9.98 -13.39 3.14
C PRO A 9 -11.00 -12.25 3.05
N THR A 10 -12.27 -12.59 3.22
CA THR A 10 -13.37 -11.64 3.30
C THR A 10 -13.19 -10.84 4.58
N ARG A 11 -12.98 -9.51 4.46
CA ARG A 11 -12.99 -8.61 5.62
C ARG A 11 -14.39 -8.62 6.22
N THR A 12 -14.59 -9.41 7.27
CA THR A 12 -15.78 -9.36 8.12
C THR A 12 -15.79 -8.02 8.85
N SER A 13 -16.57 -7.07 8.34
CA SER A 13 -17.03 -5.93 9.13
C SER A 13 -18.03 -6.43 10.17
N GLY A 14 -17.50 -6.92 11.30
CA GLY A 14 -18.31 -7.24 12.47
C GLY A 14 -18.93 -5.97 13.09
N PRO A 15 -19.95 -6.12 13.94
CA PRO A 15 -20.66 -5.01 14.55
C PRO A 15 -19.66 -4.13 15.31
N THR A 16 -19.70 -2.83 15.04
CA THR A 16 -18.88 -1.85 15.77
C THR A 16 -19.27 -1.89 17.24
N ALA A 17 -18.42 -2.51 18.07
CA ALA A 17 -18.48 -2.33 19.50
C ALA A 17 -18.55 -0.82 19.76
N LYS A 18 -19.57 -0.37 20.51
CA LYS A 18 -19.74 1.02 20.91
C LYS A 18 -18.51 1.41 21.75
N VAL A 19 -17.54 2.03 21.11
CA VAL A 19 -16.32 2.49 21.79
C VAL A 19 -16.71 3.63 22.71
N ASN A 20 -16.53 3.42 24.01
CA ASN A 20 -16.41 4.50 24.98
C ASN A 20 -15.20 5.34 24.55
N LEU A 21 -15.46 6.45 23.86
CA LEU A 21 -14.45 7.45 23.56
C LEU A 21 -14.08 8.14 24.87
N GLY A 22 -13.20 7.51 25.66
CA GLY A 22 -12.21 8.30 26.39
C GLY A 22 -11.60 9.27 25.37
N ALA A 23 -11.56 10.55 25.72
CA ALA A 23 -11.12 11.61 24.81
C ALA A 23 -9.82 11.16 24.11
N ILE A 24 -9.84 11.08 22.77
CA ILE A 24 -8.65 10.71 22.00
C ILE A 24 -7.55 11.70 22.40
N THR A 25 -6.40 11.18 22.85
CA THR A 25 -5.22 11.96 23.23
C THR A 25 -4.05 11.60 22.31
N LEU A 26 -2.99 12.41 22.34
CA LEU A 26 -1.75 12.10 21.62
C LEU A 26 -1.09 10.80 22.10
N THR A 27 -1.27 10.45 23.37
CA THR A 27 -0.71 9.22 23.98
C THR A 27 -1.57 7.99 23.73
N THR A 28 -2.74 8.13 23.09
CA THR A 28 -3.60 6.99 22.76
C THR A 28 -2.85 6.03 21.83
N PRO A 29 -2.65 4.76 22.22
CA PRO A 29 -2.02 3.77 21.36
C PRO A 29 -2.84 3.53 20.09
N LEU A 30 -2.20 3.21 18.96
CA LEU A 30 -2.91 2.86 17.73
C LEU A 30 -3.33 1.38 17.69
N ALA A 31 -2.59 0.52 18.39
CA ALA A 31 -2.88 -0.90 18.53
C ALA A 31 -3.49 -1.19 19.91
N GLY A 32 -4.45 -2.12 19.97
CA GLY A 32 -5.05 -2.58 21.23
C GLY A 32 -5.99 -1.59 21.95
N SER A 33 -6.05 -0.31 21.54
CA SER A 33 -6.88 0.72 22.17
C SER A 33 -8.30 0.85 21.61
N GLY A 34 -8.60 0.19 20.49
CA GLY A 34 -9.83 0.41 19.72
C GLY A 34 -9.81 1.68 18.85
N PHE A 35 -8.67 2.36 18.70
CA PHE A 35 -8.53 3.51 17.82
C PHE A 35 -8.88 3.15 16.35
N ALA A 36 -9.76 3.96 15.74
CA ALA A 36 -10.16 3.81 14.35
C ALA A 36 -10.27 5.17 13.65
N PHE A 37 -10.11 5.18 12.32
CA PHE A 37 -10.30 6.37 11.47
C PHE A 37 -11.79 6.72 11.30
N ASN A 38 -12.46 7.05 12.41
CA ASN A 38 -13.88 7.33 12.48
C ASN A 38 -14.15 8.85 12.58
N ALA A 39 -15.43 9.22 12.73
CA ALA A 39 -15.83 10.63 12.86
C ALA A 39 -15.32 11.30 14.14
N ALA A 40 -15.09 10.56 15.22
CA ALA A 40 -14.53 11.11 16.45
C ALA A 40 -13.04 11.43 16.30
N ALA A 41 -12.25 10.51 15.74
CA ALA A 41 -10.85 10.75 15.39
C ALA A 41 -10.73 11.94 14.43
N ARG A 42 -11.58 12.00 13.39
CA ARG A 42 -11.58 13.14 12.46
C ARG A 42 -11.84 14.47 13.17
N ARG A 43 -12.78 14.52 14.12
CA ARG A 43 -13.06 15.71 14.95
C ARG A 43 -11.85 16.10 15.80
N PHE A 44 -11.19 15.13 16.43
CA PHE A 44 -9.96 15.36 17.18
C PHE A 44 -8.87 16.00 16.29
N PHE A 45 -8.55 15.41 15.14
CA PHE A 45 -7.52 15.94 14.24
C PHE A 45 -7.90 17.30 13.64
N ALA A 46 -9.17 17.52 13.34
CA ALA A 46 -9.67 18.81 12.86
C ALA A 46 -9.45 19.92 13.91
N ALA A 47 -9.78 19.65 15.18
CA ALA A 47 -9.52 20.55 16.29
C ALA A 47 -8.02 20.77 16.51
N TYR A 48 -7.22 19.68 16.50
CA TYR A 48 -5.78 19.72 16.70
C TYR A 48 -5.04 20.59 15.67
N PHE A 49 -5.40 20.45 14.39
CA PHE A 49 -4.80 21.22 13.29
C PHE A 49 -5.53 22.53 12.98
N LYS A 50 -6.55 22.90 13.76
CA LYS A 50 -7.37 24.10 13.54
C LYS A 50 -7.93 24.19 12.12
N THR A 51 -8.42 23.07 11.59
CA THR A 51 -9.05 22.97 10.27
C THR A 51 -10.53 22.62 10.37
N SER A 52 -11.35 23.16 9.46
CA SER A 52 -12.79 22.87 9.41
C SER A 52 -13.09 21.44 8.95
N LYS A 53 -12.21 20.87 8.10
CA LYS A 53 -12.35 19.52 7.55
C LYS A 53 -10.99 18.83 7.51
N PHE A 54 -10.86 17.74 8.26
CA PHE A 54 -9.66 16.90 8.25
C PHE A 54 -9.86 15.64 7.41
N ALA A 55 -8.88 15.34 6.57
CA ALA A 55 -8.83 14.11 5.78
C ALA A 55 -7.58 13.30 6.16
N PHE A 56 -7.78 12.03 6.55
CA PHE A 56 -6.67 11.11 6.79
C PHE A 56 -5.89 10.87 5.52
N THR A 57 -4.57 10.88 5.62
CA THR A 57 -3.68 10.68 4.48
C THR A 57 -3.23 9.23 4.37
N LYS A 58 -2.75 8.85 3.18
CA LYS A 58 -2.21 7.51 2.95
C LYS A 58 -1.04 7.16 3.89
N PRO A 59 -0.07 8.05 4.16
CA PRO A 59 0.96 7.82 5.19
C PRO A 59 0.41 7.51 6.58
N MET A 60 -0.64 8.20 7.03
CA MET A 60 -1.29 7.90 8.32
C MET A 60 -1.88 6.48 8.34
N ALA A 61 -2.47 6.05 7.24
CA ALA A 61 -3.01 4.69 7.12
C ALA A 61 -1.90 3.62 7.18
N VAL A 62 -0.74 3.90 6.59
CA VAL A 62 0.45 3.03 6.68
C VAL A 62 0.91 2.88 8.12
N VAL A 63 1.05 4.00 8.86
CA VAL A 63 1.47 3.97 10.27
C VAL A 63 0.48 3.20 11.13
N LYS A 64 -0.83 3.36 10.90
CA LYS A 64 -1.85 2.59 11.63
C LYS A 64 -1.72 1.08 11.38
N ARG A 65 -1.57 0.65 10.12
CA ARG A 65 -1.35 -0.77 9.78
C ARG A 65 -0.07 -1.32 10.40
N GLN A 66 0.98 -0.50 10.41
CA GLN A 66 2.24 -0.87 11.03
C GLN A 66 2.08 -1.06 12.54
N ALA A 67 1.28 -0.23 13.22
CA ALA A 67 0.97 -0.42 14.63
C ALA A 67 0.19 -1.72 14.88
N GLU A 68 -0.77 -2.05 14.01
CA GLU A 68 -1.56 -3.27 14.10
C GLU A 68 -0.71 -4.53 13.86
N SER A 69 0.23 -4.50 12.90
CA SER A 69 1.10 -5.63 12.59
C SER A 69 2.28 -5.77 13.54
N ARG A 70 2.68 -4.67 14.18
CA ARG A 70 3.83 -4.58 15.09
C ARG A 70 3.47 -3.81 16.37
N PRO A 71 2.67 -4.41 17.27
CA PRO A 71 2.24 -3.75 18.51
C PRO A 71 3.40 -3.36 19.43
N GLU A 72 4.56 -4.02 19.31
CA GLU A 72 5.77 -3.74 20.09
C GLU A 72 6.36 -2.35 19.82
N LEU A 73 5.99 -1.72 18.70
CA LEU A 73 6.44 -0.37 18.36
C LEU A 73 5.78 0.71 19.22
N GLY A 74 4.70 0.38 19.93
CA GLY A 74 4.02 1.33 20.84
C GLY A 74 3.50 2.59 20.14
N LEU A 75 3.23 2.52 18.83
CA LEU A 75 2.82 3.68 18.03
C LEU A 75 1.51 4.29 18.56
N THR A 76 1.45 5.62 18.54
CA THR A 76 0.40 6.43 19.15
C THR A 76 -0.22 7.41 18.16
N VAL A 77 -1.25 8.13 18.60
CA VAL A 77 -1.82 9.25 17.86
C VAL A 77 -0.79 10.36 17.60
N ALA A 78 0.21 10.54 18.47
CA ALA A 78 1.32 11.46 18.22
C ALA A 78 2.11 11.10 16.96
N ASP A 79 2.34 9.82 16.70
CA ASP A 79 3.02 9.35 15.49
C ASP A 79 2.20 9.64 14.23
N LEU A 80 0.86 9.55 14.32
CA LEU A 80 -0.04 9.97 13.24
C LEU A 80 0.05 11.47 12.96
N VAL A 81 0.20 12.30 13.99
CA VAL A 81 0.44 13.74 13.84
C VAL A 81 1.78 14.00 13.16
N ALA A 82 2.85 13.35 13.64
CA ALA A 82 4.20 13.51 13.11
C ALA A 82 4.27 13.12 11.63
N VAL A 83 3.73 11.96 11.24
CA VAL A 83 3.72 11.54 9.83
C VAL A 83 2.87 12.46 8.97
N TYR A 84 1.75 12.97 9.49
CA TYR A 84 0.93 13.93 8.75
C TYR A 84 1.71 15.21 8.45
N GLN A 85 2.39 15.78 9.46
CA GLN A 85 3.22 16.98 9.29
C GLN A 85 4.40 16.75 8.35
N ALA A 86 5.09 15.62 8.48
CA ALA A 86 6.22 15.26 7.62
C ALA A 86 5.84 14.99 6.16
N THR A 87 4.57 14.70 5.86
CA THR A 87 4.10 14.30 4.51
C THR A 87 3.10 15.27 3.89
N GLN A 88 3.16 16.55 4.27
CA GLN A 88 2.31 17.61 3.70
C GLN A 88 2.55 17.81 2.19
N THR A 89 3.82 17.79 1.76
CA THR A 89 4.16 17.99 0.35
C THR A 89 4.04 16.69 -0.46
N PRO A 90 3.72 16.77 -1.78
CA PRO A 90 3.68 15.58 -2.65
C PRO A 90 5.01 14.81 -2.67
N SER A 91 6.14 15.53 -2.67
CA SER A 91 7.49 14.93 -2.69
C SER A 91 7.79 14.16 -1.42
N ALA A 92 7.53 14.74 -0.25
CA ALA A 92 7.75 14.07 1.03
C ALA A 92 6.81 12.86 1.20
N ARG A 93 5.55 12.98 0.77
CA ARG A 93 4.61 11.86 0.72
C ARG A 93 5.11 10.72 -0.17
N LYS A 94 5.63 11.04 -1.35
CA LYS A 94 6.21 10.06 -2.27
C LYS A 94 7.42 9.36 -1.65
N GLN A 95 8.31 10.11 -0.99
CA GLN A 95 9.48 9.56 -0.31
C GLN A 95 9.10 8.62 0.84
N PHE A 96 8.15 9.02 1.69
CA PHE A 96 7.65 8.17 2.79
C PHE A 96 7.05 6.86 2.27
N LEU A 97 6.30 6.91 1.17
CA LEU A 97 5.64 5.75 0.59
C LEU A 97 6.56 4.88 -0.28
N ALA A 98 7.74 5.38 -0.69
CA ALA A 98 8.62 4.70 -1.63
C ALA A 98 9.09 3.31 -1.12
N HIS A 99 9.23 3.16 0.19
CA HIS A 99 9.69 1.93 0.84
C HIS A 99 8.56 1.14 1.50
N ASN A 100 7.30 1.54 1.32
CA ASN A 100 6.18 0.79 1.86
C ASN A 100 6.05 -0.56 1.16
N VAL A 101 6.12 -1.65 1.91
CA VAL A 101 6.09 -3.03 1.38
C VAL A 101 4.75 -3.35 0.71
N GLU A 102 3.63 -2.85 1.26
CA GLU A 102 2.31 -3.05 0.65
C GLU A 102 2.22 -2.36 -0.71
N GLU A 103 2.71 -1.12 -0.82
CA GLU A 103 2.78 -0.41 -2.10
C GLU A 103 3.60 -1.18 -3.14
N GLN A 104 4.73 -1.77 -2.73
CA GLN A 104 5.55 -2.59 -3.62
C GLN A 104 4.80 -3.85 -4.10
N THR A 105 4.02 -4.48 -3.22
CA THR A 105 3.17 -5.63 -3.59
C THR A 105 2.06 -5.22 -4.55
N TYR A 106 1.38 -4.09 -4.30
CA TYR A 106 0.35 -3.56 -5.20
C TYR A 106 0.92 -3.21 -6.58
N GLU A 107 2.09 -2.58 -6.64
CA GLU A 107 2.74 -2.24 -7.90
C GLU A 107 3.18 -3.49 -8.68
N TRP A 108 3.72 -4.52 -8.00
CA TRP A 108 4.05 -5.80 -8.63
C TRP A 108 2.80 -6.50 -9.18
N ASN A 109 1.74 -6.62 -8.38
CA ASN A 109 0.50 -7.27 -8.81
C ASN A 109 -0.12 -6.57 -10.01
N ARG A 110 -0.11 -5.23 -10.01
CA ARG A 110 -0.53 -4.45 -11.17
C ARG A 110 0.38 -4.68 -12.38
N PHE A 111 1.69 -4.69 -12.19
CA PHE A 111 2.65 -4.92 -13.26
C PHE A 111 2.46 -6.29 -13.91
N VAL A 112 2.29 -7.34 -13.11
CA VAL A 112 2.01 -8.70 -13.60
C VAL A 112 0.70 -8.73 -14.36
N ARG A 113 -0.37 -8.12 -13.84
CA ARG A 113 -1.65 -8.06 -14.54
C ARG A 113 -1.53 -7.36 -15.90
N ASP A 114 -0.86 -6.20 -15.94
CA ASP A 114 -0.64 -5.45 -17.17
C ASP A 114 0.22 -6.25 -18.17
N PHE A 115 1.25 -6.96 -17.69
CA PHE A 115 2.08 -7.85 -18.50
C PHE A 115 1.26 -8.99 -19.10
N PHE A 116 0.43 -9.65 -18.30
CA PHE A 116 -0.36 -10.80 -18.77
C PHE A 116 -1.50 -10.40 -19.71
N ALA A 117 -1.96 -9.15 -19.66
CA ALA A 117 -2.97 -8.61 -20.56
C ALA A 117 -2.42 -8.26 -21.96
N ASP A 118 -1.11 -8.05 -22.12
CA ASP A 118 -0.51 -7.80 -23.43
C ASP A 118 -0.35 -9.10 -24.22
N HIS A 119 -1.06 -9.23 -25.34
CA HIS A 119 -1.01 -10.39 -26.23
C HIS A 119 0.40 -10.70 -26.75
N ALA A 120 1.27 -9.69 -26.88
CA ALA A 120 2.65 -9.89 -27.32
C ALA A 120 3.49 -10.68 -26.30
N THR A 121 3.00 -10.87 -25.08
CA THR A 121 3.67 -11.65 -24.03
C THR A 121 3.29 -13.13 -24.03
N VAL A 122 2.33 -13.54 -24.86
CA VAL A 122 1.90 -14.95 -24.97
C VAL A 122 3.01 -15.82 -25.57
N VAL A 123 3.92 -15.22 -26.34
CA VAL A 123 5.07 -15.88 -26.97
C VAL A 123 6.11 -16.42 -25.98
N PHE A 124 6.01 -16.11 -24.69
CA PHE A 124 6.98 -16.56 -23.69
C PHE A 124 6.49 -17.83 -22.99
N SER A 125 7.33 -18.86 -22.92
CA SER A 125 7.04 -20.10 -22.18
C SER A 125 6.97 -19.89 -20.66
N SER A 126 7.82 -18.99 -20.14
CA SER A 126 7.92 -18.66 -18.71
C SER A 126 7.49 -17.23 -18.42
N ARG A 127 6.24 -16.89 -18.74
CA ARG A 127 5.66 -15.52 -18.63
C ARG A 127 5.93 -14.82 -17.30
N LEU A 128 5.76 -15.52 -16.17
CA LEU A 128 6.00 -14.95 -14.84
C LEU A 128 7.49 -14.64 -14.58
N LYS A 129 8.40 -15.48 -15.09
CA LYS A 129 9.86 -15.23 -14.98
C LYS A 129 10.25 -14.00 -15.79
N VAL A 130 9.70 -13.86 -17.00
CA VAL A 130 9.89 -12.68 -17.85
C VAL A 130 9.37 -11.42 -17.16
N ALA A 131 8.16 -11.46 -16.60
CA ALA A 131 7.61 -10.36 -15.82
C ALA A 131 8.53 -9.96 -14.64
N ALA A 132 9.09 -10.93 -13.92
CA ALA A 132 10.01 -10.66 -12.80
C ALA A 132 11.32 -9.99 -13.24
N ILE A 133 11.89 -10.42 -14.38
CA ILE A 133 13.10 -9.80 -14.98
C ILE A 133 12.81 -8.33 -15.33
N LEU A 134 11.71 -8.08 -16.04
CA LEU A 134 11.31 -6.74 -16.43
C LEU A 134 11.01 -5.85 -15.22
N TRP A 135 10.33 -6.38 -14.21
CA TRP A 135 10.03 -5.68 -12.97
C TRP A 135 11.29 -5.24 -12.23
N LYS A 136 12.32 -6.10 -12.15
CA LYS A 136 13.61 -5.76 -11.52
C LYS A 136 14.25 -4.52 -12.16
N ASN A 137 14.14 -4.40 -13.49
CA ASN A 137 14.65 -3.25 -14.23
C ASN A 137 13.81 -1.98 -14.00
N VAL A 138 12.49 -2.09 -14.03
CA VAL A 138 11.58 -0.94 -13.83
C VAL A 138 11.59 -0.44 -12.39
N LYS A 139 11.70 -1.34 -11.40
CA LYS A 139 11.74 -1.01 -9.96
C LYS A 139 12.90 -0.06 -9.60
N ARG A 140 14.01 -0.14 -10.32
CA ARG A 140 15.20 0.72 -10.12
C ARG A 140 15.12 2.05 -10.84
N SER A 141 14.14 2.22 -11.74
CA SER A 141 13.97 3.42 -12.55
C SER A 141 12.96 4.40 -11.93
N MET A 142 13.06 5.68 -12.27
CA MET A 142 12.05 6.69 -11.92
C MET A 142 10.82 6.67 -12.83
N THR A 143 10.74 5.73 -13.78
CA THR A 143 9.64 5.62 -14.74
C THR A 143 8.38 5.03 -14.09
N PRO A 144 7.18 5.26 -14.67
CA PRO A 144 5.97 4.63 -14.18
C PRO A 144 6.15 3.10 -14.14
N LYS A 145 5.90 2.51 -12.97
CA LYS A 145 5.98 1.06 -12.73
C LYS A 145 4.80 0.32 -13.36
N ARG A 146 4.69 0.41 -14.69
CA ARG A 146 3.70 -0.23 -15.53
C ARG A 146 4.42 -1.08 -16.56
N CYS A 147 3.83 -2.22 -16.91
CA CYS A 147 4.27 -2.96 -18.07
C CYS A 147 3.72 -2.26 -19.32
N THR A 148 4.60 -1.84 -20.22
CA THR A 148 4.23 -1.29 -21.53
C THR A 148 4.83 -2.16 -22.62
N HIS A 149 4.21 -2.17 -23.80
CA HIS A 149 4.74 -2.92 -24.94
C HIS A 149 6.20 -2.53 -25.28
N GLN A 150 6.53 -1.24 -25.13
CA GLN A 150 7.89 -0.72 -25.34
C GLN A 150 8.93 -1.38 -24.41
N LEU A 151 8.51 -1.86 -23.24
CA LEU A 151 9.37 -2.55 -22.29
C LEU A 151 9.88 -3.88 -22.85
N LEU A 152 9.04 -4.59 -23.62
CA LEU A 152 9.40 -5.84 -24.28
C LEU A 152 10.50 -5.61 -25.33
N SER A 153 10.39 -4.54 -26.11
CA SER A 153 11.40 -4.16 -27.11
C SER A 153 12.70 -3.71 -26.45
N ARG A 154 12.61 -2.92 -25.37
CA ARG A 154 13.78 -2.37 -24.65
C ARG A 154 14.64 -3.47 -24.03
N TYR A 155 14.01 -4.47 -23.43
CA TYR A 155 14.71 -5.57 -22.74
C TYR A 155 14.69 -6.88 -23.55
N ARG A 156 14.54 -6.79 -24.87
CA ARG A 156 14.35 -7.95 -25.78
C ARG A 156 15.45 -9.00 -25.62
N GLU A 157 16.69 -8.58 -25.41
CA GLU A 157 17.86 -9.45 -25.29
C GLU A 157 17.83 -10.25 -23.98
N GLU A 158 17.41 -9.63 -22.88
CA GLU A 158 17.31 -10.28 -21.57
C GLU A 158 16.21 -11.35 -21.53
N ILE A 159 15.13 -11.14 -22.29
CA ILE A 159 13.94 -12.00 -22.31
C ILE A 159 13.92 -12.98 -23.49
N ALA A 160 14.84 -12.85 -24.46
CA ALA A 160 14.88 -13.65 -25.69
C ALA A 160 14.89 -15.16 -25.43
N ARG A 161 15.67 -15.61 -24.43
CA ARG A 161 15.82 -17.02 -24.06
C ARG A 161 14.54 -17.71 -23.55
N TYR A 162 13.48 -16.93 -23.32
CA TYR A 162 12.19 -17.42 -22.84
C TYR A 162 11.12 -17.42 -23.93
N LYS A 163 11.43 -16.96 -25.15
CA LYS A 163 10.52 -17.06 -26.30
C LYS A 163 10.40 -18.52 -26.74
N LEU A 164 9.19 -18.91 -27.10
CA LEU A 164 8.88 -20.17 -27.77
C LEU A 164 9.46 -20.17 -29.20
#